data_AF-A0A7X7IRX7-F1
#
_entry.id   AF-A0A7X7IRX7-F1
#
_cell.length_a   1.000
_cell.length_b   1.000
_cell.length_c   1.000
_cell.angle_alpha   90.00
_cell.angle_beta   90.00
_cell.angle_gamma   90.00
#
_symmetry.space_group_name_H-M   'P 1'
#
loop_
_entity.id
_entity.type
_entity.pdbx_description
1 polymer ?
#
loop_
_entity_poly.entity_id
_entity_poly.type
_entity_poly.pdbx_seq_one_letter_code
_entity_poly.pdbx_strand_id
1 'polypeptide(L)'
;WWNAEYEKTPAREPQRFHILSGAIFPIYDKVMGSSGIRNVKIARAILVDGQALVGLNLSPADVPNVKQRLGIGTPLATASPAAILELIIGGSLVELDNGWRLTTAKIAGDEVLELVLNGVAANRDELLGYGFSEEIVYYKRRWFVVREFADDVLSRLMAQRRPVKDLTNGEGTQSV
;
A
#
# COMPACT_ATOMS: atom_id res chain seq x y z
N TRP A 1 27.06 -3.88 -46.24
CA TRP A 1 27.14 -3.75 -44.77
C TRP A 1 25.74 -3.68 -44.15
N TRP A 2 24.91 -2.67 -44.46
CA TRP A 2 23.53 -2.56 -43.94
C TRP A 2 22.63 -3.79 -44.19
N ASN A 3 22.58 -4.30 -45.43
CA ASN A 3 21.76 -5.47 -45.77
C ASN A 3 22.17 -6.74 -45.00
N ALA A 4 23.48 -6.93 -44.79
CA ALA A 4 24.00 -8.06 -44.03
C ALA A 4 23.67 -7.98 -42.53
N GLU A 5 23.44 -6.76 -42.00
CA GLU A 5 23.04 -6.55 -40.61
C GLU A 5 21.53 -6.68 -40.44
N TYR A 6 20.76 -6.23 -41.43
CA TYR A 6 19.32 -6.44 -41.51
C TYR A 6 18.98 -7.94 -41.55
N GLU A 7 19.70 -8.75 -42.34
CA GLU A 7 19.51 -10.20 -42.42
C GLU A 7 19.83 -10.95 -41.12
N LYS A 8 20.69 -10.38 -40.27
CA LYS A 8 21.03 -10.95 -38.95
C LYS A 8 20.06 -10.51 -37.85
N THR A 9 19.23 -9.50 -38.10
CA THR A 9 18.31 -8.98 -37.09
C THR A 9 17.10 -9.92 -36.97
N PRO A 10 16.83 -10.48 -35.77
CA PRO A 10 15.69 -11.36 -35.59
C PRO A 10 14.38 -10.59 -35.81
N ALA A 11 13.38 -11.26 -36.41
CA ALA A 11 12.08 -10.64 -36.70
C ALA A 11 11.29 -10.22 -35.44
N ARG A 12 11.68 -10.72 -34.26
CA ARG A 12 11.03 -10.43 -32.98
C ARG A 12 12.07 -10.38 -31.86
N GLU A 13 11.88 -9.43 -30.96
CA GLU A 13 12.66 -9.31 -29.73
C GLU A 13 11.77 -9.64 -28.52
N PRO A 14 12.22 -10.51 -27.60
CA PRO A 14 11.46 -10.79 -26.38
C PRO A 14 11.52 -9.59 -25.43
N GLN A 15 10.38 -9.03 -25.08
CA GLN A 15 10.25 -7.96 -24.09
C GLN A 15 9.40 -8.42 -22.91
N ARG A 16 9.81 -8.03 -21.70
CA ARG A 16 9.04 -8.31 -20.48
C ARG A 16 8.15 -7.12 -20.14
N PHE A 17 6.87 -7.39 -19.91
CA PHE A 17 5.88 -6.44 -19.43
C PHE A 17 5.27 -6.93 -18.12
N HIS A 18 4.86 -6.01 -17.25
CA HIS A 18 4.20 -6.33 -15.99
C HIS A 18 2.78 -5.75 -16.04
N ILE A 19 1.79 -6.63 -16.18
CA ILE A 19 0.39 -6.21 -16.30
C ILE A 19 -0.39 -6.65 -15.06
N LEU A 20 -0.93 -5.70 -14.32
CA LEU A 20 -1.94 -5.95 -13.29
C LEU A 20 -3.32 -5.95 -13.96
N SER A 21 -3.90 -7.13 -14.11
CA SER A 21 -5.20 -7.36 -14.76
C SER A 21 -6.25 -7.89 -13.77
N GLY A 22 -7.52 -7.91 -14.17
CA GLY A 22 -8.65 -8.31 -13.32
C GLY A 22 -9.44 -7.12 -12.77
N ALA A 23 -10.12 -7.33 -11.63
CA ALA A 23 -10.92 -6.30 -10.99
C ALA A 23 -10.04 -5.27 -10.28
N ILE A 24 -9.65 -4.20 -10.99
CA ILE A 24 -8.74 -3.17 -10.48
C ILE A 24 -9.44 -2.18 -9.55
N PHE A 25 -10.66 -1.74 -9.86
CA PHE A 25 -11.37 -0.72 -9.07
C PHE A 25 -11.49 -1.06 -7.58
N PRO A 26 -11.83 -2.30 -7.18
CA PRO A 26 -11.91 -2.67 -5.76
C PRO A 26 -10.59 -2.60 -4.99
N ILE A 27 -9.44 -2.60 -5.68
CA ILE A 27 -8.09 -2.56 -5.08
C ILE A 27 -7.33 -1.29 -5.49
N TYR A 28 -8.04 -0.30 -6.04
CA TYR A 28 -7.43 0.86 -6.68
C TYR A 28 -6.58 1.66 -5.70
N ASP A 29 -7.05 1.86 -4.48
CA ASP A 29 -6.32 2.59 -3.42
C ASP A 29 -5.03 1.87 -2.98
N LYS A 30 -5.02 0.53 -2.96
CA LYS A 30 -3.82 -0.27 -2.67
C LYS A 30 -2.74 -0.12 -3.75
N VAL A 31 -3.17 0.05 -5.00
CA VAL A 31 -2.28 0.14 -6.15
C VAL A 31 -1.83 1.59 -6.40
N MET A 32 -2.75 2.54 -6.31
CA MET A 32 -2.58 3.93 -6.74
C MET A 32 -2.48 4.93 -5.59
N GLY A 33 -2.74 4.51 -4.34
CA GLY A 33 -2.72 5.39 -3.16
C GLY A 33 -1.33 5.94 -2.86
N SER A 34 -0.67 5.46 -1.82
CA SER A 34 0.69 5.94 -1.48
C SER A 34 1.81 5.31 -2.32
N SER A 35 1.49 4.69 -3.47
CA SER A 35 2.48 4.06 -4.35
C SER A 35 3.34 5.04 -5.12
N GLY A 36 2.91 6.31 -5.22
CA GLY A 36 3.61 7.31 -6.02
C GLY A 36 3.46 7.07 -7.52
N ILE A 37 2.66 6.08 -7.94
CA ILE A 37 2.37 5.79 -9.33
C ILE A 37 1.44 6.88 -9.86
N ARG A 38 1.99 7.83 -10.61
CA ARG A 38 1.22 8.97 -11.16
C ARG A 38 0.71 8.74 -12.58
N ASN A 39 1.40 7.90 -13.35
CA ASN A 39 1.11 7.67 -14.76
C ASN A 39 1.05 6.17 -15.05
N VAL A 40 -0.17 5.61 -15.08
CA VAL A 40 -0.37 4.23 -15.48
C VAL A 40 -0.88 4.17 -16.90
N LYS A 41 -0.21 3.36 -17.73
CA LYS A 41 -0.68 3.07 -19.08
C LYS A 41 -1.55 1.83 -19.02
N ILE A 42 -2.72 1.88 -19.64
CA ILE A 42 -3.51 0.68 -19.86
C ILE A 42 -2.88 -0.08 -21.03
N ALA A 43 -2.61 -1.37 -20.83
CA ALA A 43 -2.08 -2.25 -21.87
C ALA A 43 -3.03 -3.43 -22.09
N ARG A 44 -2.99 -3.95 -23.32
CA ARG A 44 -3.61 -5.22 -23.69
C ARG A 44 -2.51 -6.18 -24.13
N ALA A 45 -2.43 -7.34 -23.48
CA ALA A 45 -1.60 -8.46 -23.93
C ALA A 45 -2.48 -9.50 -24.61
N ILE A 46 -2.08 -9.92 -25.81
CA ILE A 46 -2.73 -11.02 -26.54
C ILE A 46 -1.83 -12.24 -26.38
N LEU A 47 -2.37 -13.28 -25.74
CA LEU A 47 -1.71 -14.55 -25.51
C LEU A 47 -1.73 -15.40 -26.80
N VAL A 48 -0.90 -16.44 -26.83
CA VAL A 48 -0.74 -17.33 -28.00
C VAL A 48 -2.04 -18.07 -28.34
N ASP A 49 -2.88 -18.33 -27.34
CA ASP A 49 -4.20 -18.94 -27.47
C ASP A 49 -5.30 -17.95 -27.90
N GLY A 50 -4.95 -16.69 -28.17
CA GLY A 50 -5.88 -15.64 -28.56
C GLY A 50 -6.58 -14.94 -27.40
N GLN A 51 -6.35 -15.35 -26.14
CA GLN A 51 -6.90 -14.67 -24.98
C GLN A 51 -6.29 -13.27 -24.83
N ALA A 52 -7.13 -12.27 -24.50
CA ALA A 52 -6.69 -10.91 -24.29
C ALA A 52 -6.79 -10.53 -22.81
N LEU A 53 -5.65 -10.17 -22.21
CA LEU A 53 -5.57 -9.59 -20.87
C LEU A 53 -5.47 -8.08 -20.97
N VAL A 54 -6.40 -7.35 -20.33
CA VAL A 54 -6.36 -5.89 -20.23
C VAL A 54 -6.04 -5.51 -18.79
N GLY A 55 -5.15 -4.54 -18.60
CA GLY A 55 -4.77 -4.11 -17.27
C GLY A 55 -3.82 -2.93 -17.23
N LEU A 56 -3.39 -2.61 -16.02
CA LEU A 56 -2.40 -1.57 -15.74
C LEU A 56 -1.00 -2.09 -16.06
N ASN A 57 -0.30 -1.40 -16.96
CA ASN A 57 1.11 -1.67 -17.22
C ASN A 57 1.97 -1.00 -16.14
N LEU A 58 2.58 -1.82 -15.30
CA LEU A 58 3.45 -1.40 -14.21
C LEU A 58 4.89 -1.31 -14.70
N SER A 59 5.63 -0.32 -14.23
CA SER A 59 7.07 -0.34 -14.40
C SER A 59 7.68 -1.47 -13.55
N PRO A 60 8.81 -2.07 -13.94
CA PRO A 60 9.46 -3.09 -13.13
C PRO A 60 9.77 -2.64 -11.69
N ALA A 61 10.01 -1.33 -11.49
CA ALA A 61 10.29 -0.76 -10.18
C ALA A 61 9.07 -0.71 -9.26
N ASP A 62 7.85 -0.65 -9.81
CA ASP A 62 6.61 -0.57 -9.03
C ASP A 62 6.13 -1.95 -8.55
N VAL A 63 6.51 -3.02 -9.26
CA VAL A 63 6.02 -4.38 -9.03
C VAL A 63 6.21 -4.86 -7.59
N PRO A 64 7.39 -4.69 -6.94
CA PRO A 64 7.58 -5.15 -5.55
C PRO A 64 6.61 -4.47 -4.58
N ASN A 65 6.43 -3.15 -4.73
CA ASN A 65 5.55 -2.37 -3.86
C ASN A 65 4.08 -2.79 -4.05
N VAL A 66 3.63 -2.89 -5.29
CA VAL A 66 2.26 -3.36 -5.59
C VAL A 66 2.03 -4.77 -5.04
N LYS A 67 2.97 -5.69 -5.20
CA LYS A 67 2.88 -7.05 -4.63
C LYS A 67 2.70 -7.00 -3.11
N GLN A 68 3.52 -6.21 -2.42
CA GLN A 68 3.45 -6.06 -0.96
C GLN A 68 2.09 -5.51 -0.52
N ARG A 69 1.57 -4.47 -1.18
CA ARG A 69 0.24 -3.90 -0.86
C ARG A 69 -0.92 -4.84 -1.17
N LEU A 70 -0.73 -5.77 -2.09
CA LEU A 70 -1.67 -6.87 -2.33
C LEU A 70 -1.50 -8.03 -1.33
N GLY A 71 -0.62 -7.90 -0.33
CA GLY A 71 -0.36 -8.88 0.71
C GLY A 71 0.54 -10.04 0.27
N ILE A 72 1.21 -9.92 -0.88
CA ILE A 72 2.12 -10.96 -1.38
C ILE A 72 3.50 -10.74 -0.75
N GLY A 73 3.98 -11.73 0.00
CA GLY A 73 5.32 -11.67 0.62
C GLY A 73 5.42 -10.66 1.76
N THR A 74 4.33 -10.42 2.49
CA THR A 74 4.24 -9.41 3.55
C THR A 74 4.13 -10.08 4.92
N PRO A 75 5.19 -10.08 5.75
CA PRO A 75 5.19 -10.78 7.04
C PRO A 75 4.14 -10.26 8.03
N LEU A 76 3.84 -8.95 7.98
CA LEU A 76 2.88 -8.33 8.90
C LEU A 76 1.42 -8.65 8.55
N ALA A 77 1.13 -9.08 7.32
CA ALA A 77 -0.25 -9.30 6.88
C ALA A 77 -0.98 -10.40 7.67
N THR A 78 -0.26 -11.27 8.38
CA THR A 78 -0.81 -12.33 9.24
C THR A 78 -0.74 -12.00 10.73
N ALA A 79 -0.25 -10.82 11.12
CA ALA A 79 -0.19 -10.40 12.51
C ALA A 79 -1.59 -10.13 13.07
N SER A 80 -1.81 -10.46 14.34
CA SER A 80 -3.05 -10.12 15.04
C SER A 80 -3.13 -8.62 15.34
N PRO A 81 -4.34 -8.06 15.54
CA PRO A 81 -4.48 -6.67 15.99
C PRO A 81 -3.67 -6.36 17.25
N ALA A 82 -3.68 -7.25 18.25
CA ALA A 82 -2.89 -7.09 19.46
C ALA A 82 -1.38 -6.97 19.17
N ALA A 83 -0.82 -7.82 18.30
CA ALA A 83 0.60 -7.76 17.95
C ALA A 83 0.96 -6.46 17.20
N ILE A 84 0.06 -5.97 16.33
CA ILE A 84 0.25 -4.69 15.65
C ILE A 84 0.18 -3.53 16.65
N LEU A 85 -0.76 -3.57 17.59
CA LEU A 85 -0.88 -2.57 18.64
C LEU A 85 0.38 -2.53 19.53
N GLU A 86 0.90 -3.68 19.92
CA GLU A 86 2.16 -3.78 20.68
C GLU A 86 3.35 -3.16 19.93
N LEU A 87 3.49 -3.44 18.63
CA LEU A 87 4.51 -2.82 17.79
C LEU A 87 4.38 -1.29 17.80
N ILE A 88 3.17 -0.78 17.57
CA ILE A 88 2.91 0.67 17.51
C ILE A 88 3.18 1.33 18.86
N ILE A 89 2.75 0.71 19.96
CA ILE A 89 3.04 1.17 21.33
C ILE A 89 4.56 1.17 21.60
N GLY A 90 5.29 0.20 21.04
CA GLY A 90 6.74 0.14 21.06
C GLY A 90 7.45 1.21 20.22
N GLY A 91 6.70 2.06 19.51
CA GLY A 91 7.23 3.15 18.68
C GLY A 91 7.35 2.82 17.19
N SER A 92 6.83 1.68 16.73
CA SER A 92 6.79 1.35 15.31
C SER A 92 5.83 2.25 14.54
N LEU A 93 6.25 2.66 13.35
CA LEU A 93 5.39 3.30 12.35
C LEU A 93 4.91 2.25 11.36
N VAL A 94 3.69 1.76 11.53
CA VAL A 94 3.14 0.68 10.70
C VAL A 94 2.37 1.26 9.51
N GLU A 95 2.77 0.93 8.29
CA GLU A 95 2.04 1.27 7.06
C GLU A 95 1.01 0.18 6.71
N LEU A 96 -0.17 0.60 6.25
CA LEU A 96 -1.27 -0.26 5.79
C LEU A 96 -1.27 -0.40 4.25
N ASP A 97 -2.05 -1.35 3.75
CA ASP A 97 -2.13 -1.72 2.33
C ASP A 97 -2.57 -0.60 1.39
N ASN A 98 -3.30 0.39 1.87
CA ASN A 98 -3.70 1.58 1.11
C ASN A 98 -2.74 2.77 1.30
N GLY A 99 -1.73 2.64 2.17
CA GLY A 99 -0.74 3.67 2.43
C GLY A 99 -0.95 4.54 3.65
N TRP A 100 -2.04 4.35 4.39
CA TRP A 100 -2.19 4.97 5.70
C TRP A 100 -1.15 4.44 6.67
N ARG A 101 -0.87 5.20 7.72
CA ARG A 101 0.12 4.84 8.73
C ARG A 101 -0.46 4.93 10.13
N LEU A 102 -0.07 3.99 10.98
CA LEU A 102 -0.42 3.94 12.38
C LEU A 102 0.82 4.21 13.23
N THR A 103 0.67 5.08 14.23
CA THR A 103 1.73 5.46 15.17
C THR A 103 1.12 5.83 16.51
N THR A 104 1.92 5.88 17.56
CA THR A 104 1.54 6.58 18.79
C THR A 104 1.72 8.08 18.64
N ALA A 105 0.88 8.85 19.33
CA ALA A 105 1.01 10.30 19.46
C ALA A 105 0.48 10.77 20.81
N LYS A 106 0.75 12.04 21.13
CA LYS A 106 0.14 12.73 22.27
C LYS A 106 -0.75 13.87 21.76
N ILE A 107 -2.03 13.84 22.11
CA ILE A 107 -3.03 14.86 21.73
C ILE A 107 -3.74 15.32 23.00
N ALA A 108 -3.77 16.63 23.25
CA ALA A 108 -4.37 17.25 24.42
C ALA A 108 -3.92 16.71 25.81
N GLY A 109 -2.82 15.95 25.87
CA GLY A 109 -2.32 15.36 27.12
C GLY A 109 -2.41 13.84 27.16
N ASP A 110 -3.23 13.24 26.30
CA ASP A 110 -3.50 11.80 26.27
C ASP A 110 -2.62 11.07 25.25
N GLU A 111 -2.22 9.85 25.59
CA GLU A 111 -1.60 8.92 24.64
C GLU A 111 -2.66 8.30 23.73
N VAL A 112 -2.45 8.41 22.43
CA VAL A 112 -3.42 7.99 21.41
C VAL A 112 -2.75 7.12 20.36
N LEU A 113 -3.54 6.21 19.79
CA LEU A 113 -3.24 5.58 18.50
C LEU A 113 -3.69 6.54 17.39
N GLU A 114 -2.75 7.08 16.63
CA GLU A 114 -3.00 8.00 15.53
C GLU A 114 -2.98 7.28 14.17
N LEU A 115 -3.96 7.60 13.32
CA LEU A 115 -4.00 7.25 11.91
C LEU A 115 -3.57 8.46 11.06
N VAL A 116 -2.44 8.32 10.37
CA VAL A 116 -1.90 9.32 9.45
C VAL A 116 -2.24 8.91 8.01
N LEU A 117 -3.00 9.76 7.32
CA LEU A 117 -3.47 9.48 5.97
C LEU A 117 -2.38 9.50 4.89
N ASN A 118 -1.24 10.14 5.16
CA ASN A 118 -0.07 10.15 4.25
C ASN A 118 -0.41 10.59 2.81
N GLY A 119 -1.27 11.60 2.66
CA GLY A 119 -1.70 12.12 1.35
C GLY A 119 -2.71 11.24 0.61
N VAL A 120 -3.10 10.09 1.17
CA VAL A 120 -4.16 9.23 0.65
C VAL A 120 -5.50 9.76 1.15
N ALA A 121 -6.46 9.93 0.23
CA ALA A 121 -7.80 10.33 0.61
C ALA A 121 -8.47 9.27 1.49
N ALA A 122 -9.29 9.71 2.44
CA ALA A 122 -10.09 8.83 3.28
C ALA A 122 -11.52 9.37 3.36
N ASN A 123 -12.49 8.46 3.41
CA ASN A 123 -13.86 8.85 3.68
C ASN A 123 -14.01 9.07 5.19
N ARG A 124 -14.52 10.25 5.58
CA ARG A 124 -14.77 10.59 6.98
C ARG A 124 -15.68 9.58 7.68
N ASP A 125 -16.75 9.16 7.02
CA ASP A 125 -17.72 8.24 7.62
C ASP A 125 -17.14 6.83 7.77
N GLU A 126 -16.21 6.43 6.88
CA GLU A 126 -15.45 5.19 7.00
C GLU A 126 -14.59 5.21 8.27
N LEU A 127 -13.84 6.29 8.50
CA LEU A 127 -12.96 6.42 9.67
C LEU A 127 -13.74 6.48 10.98
N LEU A 128 -14.86 7.22 11.01
CA LEU A 128 -15.78 7.22 12.14
C LEU A 128 -16.38 5.83 12.38
N GLY A 129 -16.70 5.08 11.32
CA GLY A 129 -17.21 3.72 11.39
C GLY A 129 -16.22 2.73 12.02
N TYR A 130 -14.91 2.95 11.84
CA TYR A 130 -13.88 2.19 12.55
C TYR A 130 -13.79 2.57 14.04
N GLY A 131 -14.23 3.78 14.41
CA GLY A 131 -14.19 4.32 15.77
C GLY A 131 -13.09 5.35 16.02
N PHE A 132 -12.49 5.92 14.97
CA PHE A 132 -11.59 7.05 15.13
C PHE A 132 -12.35 8.33 15.47
N SER A 133 -11.74 9.17 16.31
CA SER A 133 -12.11 10.55 16.53
C SER A 133 -11.32 11.47 15.60
N GLU A 134 -11.90 12.63 15.28
CA GLU A 134 -11.20 13.68 14.54
C GLU A 134 -11.10 14.97 15.34
N GLU A 135 -9.94 15.61 15.27
CA GLU A 135 -9.72 16.94 15.85
C GLU A 135 -8.82 17.77 14.94
N ILE A 136 -9.00 19.10 14.95
CA ILE A 136 -8.09 20.03 14.28
C ILE A 136 -7.07 20.51 15.29
N VAL A 137 -5.83 20.05 15.14
CA VAL A 137 -4.70 20.38 16.02
C VAL A 137 -3.64 21.08 15.18
N TYR A 138 -3.25 22.31 15.56
CA TYR A 138 -2.32 23.15 14.79
C TYR A 138 -2.68 23.23 13.29
N TYR A 139 -3.94 23.55 12.99
CA TYR A 139 -4.48 23.66 11.62
C TYR A 139 -4.46 22.38 10.78
N LYS A 140 -4.17 21.23 11.40
CA LYS A 140 -4.16 19.93 10.75
C LYS A 140 -5.25 19.04 11.35
N ARG A 141 -6.09 18.45 10.50
CA ARG A 141 -7.02 17.41 10.91
C ARG A 141 -6.24 16.15 11.26
N ARG A 142 -6.44 15.64 12.47
CA ARG A 142 -5.82 14.41 12.99
C ARG A 142 -6.91 13.39 13.28
N TRP A 143 -6.58 12.11 13.05
CA TRP A 143 -7.48 10.98 13.29
C TRP A 143 -6.84 10.09 14.33
N PHE A 144 -7.54 9.83 15.43
CA PHE A 144 -6.96 9.09 16.54
C PHE A 144 -8.01 8.43 17.41
N VAL A 145 -7.56 7.51 18.24
CA VAL A 145 -8.35 6.92 19.32
C VAL A 145 -7.50 6.87 20.57
N VAL A 146 -8.09 7.15 21.74
CA VAL A 146 -7.41 7.00 23.02
C VAL A 146 -6.99 5.55 23.25
N ARG A 147 -5.86 5.35 23.93
CA ARG A 147 -5.22 4.05 24.08
C ARG A 147 -6.15 2.95 24.61
N GLU A 148 -7.08 3.30 25.50
CA GLU A 148 -8.04 2.35 26.09
C GLU A 148 -8.99 1.70 25.07
N PHE A 149 -9.29 2.34 23.94
CA PHE A 149 -10.17 1.80 22.89
C PHE A 149 -9.40 1.38 21.63
N ALA A 150 -8.06 1.41 21.67
CA ALA A 150 -7.23 1.17 20.50
C ALA A 150 -7.39 -0.25 19.94
N ASP A 151 -7.56 -1.26 20.79
CA ASP A 151 -7.71 -2.66 20.38
C ASP A 151 -8.97 -2.89 19.53
N ASP A 152 -10.11 -2.34 19.96
CA ASP A 152 -11.39 -2.45 19.26
C ASP A 152 -11.39 -1.71 17.92
N VAL A 153 -10.81 -0.50 17.89
CA VAL A 153 -10.69 0.29 16.65
C VAL A 153 -9.74 -0.38 15.67
N LEU A 154 -8.60 -0.86 16.17
CA LEU A 154 -7.61 -1.53 15.33
C LEU A 154 -8.16 -2.85 14.77
N SER A 155 -8.92 -3.61 15.55
CA SER A 155 -9.59 -4.83 15.09
C SER A 155 -10.57 -4.56 13.94
N ARG A 156 -11.38 -3.51 14.05
CA ARG A 156 -12.31 -3.08 12.98
C ARG A 156 -11.58 -2.59 11.73
N LEU A 157 -10.53 -1.79 11.91
CA LEU A 157 -9.69 -1.32 10.83
C LEU A 157 -9.01 -2.49 10.10
N MET A 158 -8.45 -3.43 10.84
CA MET A 158 -7.71 -4.58 10.28
C MET A 158 -8.59 -5.61 9.58
N ALA A 159 -9.90 -5.61 9.84
CA ALA A 159 -10.86 -6.38 9.05
C ALA A 159 -10.95 -5.89 7.59
N GLN A 160 -10.63 -4.62 7.33
CA GLN A 160 -10.69 -4.00 6.00
C GLN A 160 -9.30 -3.71 5.41
N ARG A 161 -8.32 -3.39 6.26
CA ARG A 161 -6.99 -2.88 5.87
C ARG A 161 -5.89 -3.73 6.46
N ARG A 162 -4.96 -4.21 5.63
CA ARG A 162 -3.87 -5.07 6.12
C ARG A 162 -2.62 -4.26 6.45
N PRO A 163 -1.92 -4.53 7.56
CA PRO A 163 -0.60 -3.97 7.81
C PRO A 163 0.42 -4.58 6.84
N VAL A 164 1.28 -3.75 6.25
CA VAL A 164 2.22 -4.16 5.21
C VAL A 164 3.69 -3.97 5.54
N LYS A 165 4.03 -2.93 6.30
CA LYS A 165 5.42 -2.62 6.61
C LYS A 165 5.54 -1.93 7.96
N ASP A 166 6.56 -2.30 8.72
CA ASP A 166 7.06 -1.46 9.79
C ASP A 166 8.16 -0.56 9.19
N LEU A 167 7.91 0.74 9.19
CA LEU A 167 8.83 1.74 8.62
C LEU A 167 10.00 2.03 9.57
N THR A 168 9.88 1.74 10.86
CA THR A 168 10.96 1.94 11.84
C THR A 168 12.08 0.92 11.65
N ASN A 169 11.74 -0.30 11.22
CA ASN A 169 12.72 -1.35 10.90
C ASN A 169 13.31 -1.23 9.48
N GLY A 170 12.92 -0.21 8.70
CA GLY A 170 13.25 -0.07 7.28
C GLY A 170 14.59 0.57 6.95
N GLU A 171 15.35 1.09 7.93
CA GLU A 171 16.66 1.73 7.70
C GLU A 171 17.85 0.74 7.68
N GLY A 172 17.60 -0.56 7.88
CA GLY A 172 18.66 -1.55 8.05
C GLY A 172 18.60 -2.73 7.10
N THR A 173 18.63 -2.55 5.77
CA THR A 173 19.18 -3.55 4.82
C THR A 173 19.48 -2.87 3.48
N GLN A 174 20.62 -2.18 3.40
CA GLN A 174 21.40 -2.09 2.16
C GLN A 174 22.68 -2.86 2.40
N SER A 175 22.70 -4.13 1.99
CA SER A 175 23.90 -4.96 1.88
C SER A 175 23.56 -6.07 0.89
N VAL A 176 23.91 -5.89 -0.39
CA VAL A 176 24.95 -6.62 -1.16
C VAL A 176 25.04 -5.94 -2.52
#